data_AF-A0A0Q9NMG6-F1
#
_entry.id   AF-A0A0Q9NMG6-F1
#
_cell.length_a   1.000
_cell.length_b   1.000
_cell.length_c   1.000
_cell.angle_alpha   90.00
_cell.angle_beta   90.00
_cell.angle_gamma   90.00
#
_symmetry.space_group_name_H-M   'P 1'
#
loop_
_entity.id
_entity.type
_entity.pdbx_description
1 polymer ?
#
loop_
_entity_poly.entity_id
_entity_poly.type
_entity_poly.pdbx_seq_one_letter_code
_entity_poly.pdbx_strand_id
1 'polypeptide(L)'
;MSDWILYLLIAVALAFATSSWWGVRRLKALHMRSTVAGEVYDSGLAQQRVAVVLNPIKARAGEAREIIQRACLAAGWEEPVFFETTAEDPGFSQMQAVLAGKPDVVLAGGGDGTVRVVAEALAHTDIAMGLIPLGTGNLLARNVDLDVNDLHGNVQTALFGRQRYIDTARMAIENSRTGHYSEHIFLVIAGIGMDAEVLADTNDGLKKAVGWLAYTEAGVRHLPGRRKKVSIALDGNPEQVRNIRSVLFANCGLVPGGIDLIPQAMIDDGMLDVVVMSPRSALGWLLMYVKIMFKHSGKLPIMTVYRSGRVVIKCPEPMPTQLDGDTSGEATQLTVQVLPRSLLVRVKRDVHGSSATAVR
;
A
#
# COMPACT_ATOMS: atom_id res chain seq x y z
N MET A 1 -20.60 -14.47 24.82
CA MET A 1 -19.12 -14.34 24.89
C MET A 1 -18.82 -13.89 26.30
N SER A 2 -18.05 -14.64 27.08
CA SER A 2 -17.85 -14.31 28.51
C SER A 2 -17.12 -12.98 28.67
N ASP A 3 -17.53 -12.17 29.65
CA ASP A 3 -17.06 -10.78 29.83
C ASP A 3 -15.53 -10.67 29.90
N TRP A 4 -14.84 -11.68 30.47
CA TRP A 4 -13.37 -11.71 30.51
C TRP A 4 -12.69 -11.81 29.14
N ILE A 5 -13.34 -12.43 28.13
CA ILE A 5 -12.80 -12.49 26.76
C ILE A 5 -12.90 -11.11 26.12
N LEU A 6 -13.99 -10.38 26.37
CA LEU A 6 -14.14 -9.01 25.91
C LEU A 6 -13.09 -8.09 26.55
N TYR A 7 -12.85 -8.21 27.87
CA TYR A 7 -11.81 -7.44 28.55
C TYR A 7 -10.40 -7.79 28.06
N LEU A 8 -10.12 -9.07 27.76
CA LEU A 8 -8.84 -9.47 27.17
C LEU A 8 -8.67 -8.87 25.76
N LEU A 9 -9.72 -8.90 24.93
CA LEU A 9 -9.70 -8.30 23.60
C LEU A 9 -9.54 -6.78 23.65
N ILE A 10 -10.20 -6.09 24.58
CA ILE A 10 -10.03 -4.66 24.83
C ILE A 10 -8.62 -4.35 25.31
N ALA A 11 -8.05 -5.16 26.21
CA ALA A 11 -6.68 -5.00 26.68
C ALA A 11 -5.66 -5.22 25.55
N VAL A 12 -5.90 -6.19 24.67
CA VAL A 12 -5.08 -6.41 23.46
C VAL A 12 -5.23 -5.24 22.48
N ALA A 13 -6.45 -4.72 22.28
CA ALA A 13 -6.71 -3.55 21.43
C ALA A 13 -6.05 -2.28 21.98
N LEU A 14 -6.10 -2.07 23.30
CA LEU A 14 -5.41 -0.97 23.99
C LEU A 14 -3.89 -1.13 23.93
N ALA A 15 -3.37 -2.35 24.10
CA ALA A 15 -1.96 -2.65 23.91
C ALA A 15 -1.53 -2.43 22.44
N PHE A 16 -2.40 -2.73 21.48
CA PHE A 16 -2.19 -2.46 20.06
C PHE A 16 -2.21 -0.96 19.76
N ALA A 17 -3.17 -0.21 20.30
CA ALA A 17 -3.28 1.24 20.16
C ALA A 17 -2.07 1.96 20.78
N THR A 18 -1.70 1.57 21.99
CA THR A 18 -0.56 2.16 22.71
C THR A 18 0.78 1.77 22.09
N SER A 19 0.94 0.52 21.65
CA SER A 19 2.18 0.09 20.98
C SER A 19 2.29 0.60 19.54
N SER A 20 1.18 0.79 18.81
CA SER A 20 1.16 1.47 17.52
C SER A 20 1.51 2.94 17.71
N TRP A 21 0.97 3.61 18.74
CA TRP A 21 1.35 4.99 19.09
C TRP A 21 2.83 5.11 19.50
N TRP A 22 3.34 4.18 20.32
CA TRP A 22 4.77 4.14 20.70
C TRP A 22 5.67 3.71 19.55
N GLY A 23 5.26 2.75 18.73
CA GLY A 23 5.94 2.27 17.53
C GLY A 23 6.10 3.39 16.53
N VAL A 24 5.01 4.09 16.19
CA VAL A 24 5.01 5.29 15.33
C VAL A 24 5.98 6.37 15.84
N ARG A 25 6.13 6.55 17.17
CA ARG A 25 7.08 7.51 17.75
C ARG A 25 8.52 7.01 17.82
N ARG A 26 8.76 5.72 18.07
CA ARG A 26 10.09 5.11 18.25
C ARG A 26 10.72 4.65 16.93
N LEU A 27 9.91 4.50 15.87
CA LEU A 27 10.34 4.10 14.52
C LEU A 27 11.03 5.21 13.72
N LYS A 28 11.22 6.41 14.29
CA LYS A 28 11.98 7.48 13.64
C LYS A 28 13.48 7.18 13.45
N ALA A 29 14.04 6.12 14.05
CA ALA A 29 15.49 6.03 14.21
C ALA A 29 16.21 4.78 13.67
N LEU A 30 15.57 3.64 13.36
CA LEU A 30 16.37 2.38 13.28
C LEU A 30 15.93 1.30 12.27
N HIS A 31 15.22 1.58 11.19
CA HIS A 31 14.92 0.50 10.23
C HIS A 31 15.29 0.86 8.79
N MET A 32 16.09 -0.01 8.19
CA MET A 32 16.15 -0.17 6.74
C MET A 32 14.71 -0.43 6.28
N ARG A 33 14.15 0.60 5.65
CA ARG A 33 12.83 0.68 5.03
C ARG A 33 12.78 -0.32 3.86
N SER A 34 11.57 -0.75 3.43
CA SER A 34 11.32 -1.71 2.34
C SER A 34 12.55 -1.94 1.48
N THR A 35 13.14 -3.13 1.56
CA THR A 35 14.52 -3.29 1.13
C THR A 35 14.65 -3.09 -0.39
N VAL A 36 15.50 -2.13 -0.70
CA VAL A 36 15.98 -1.70 -2.01
C VAL A 36 16.83 -2.73 -2.79
N ALA A 37 16.41 -3.46 -3.84
CA ALA A 37 17.39 -4.19 -4.69
C ALA A 37 18.05 -3.26 -5.72
N GLY A 38 17.24 -2.47 -6.43
CA GLY A 38 17.69 -1.68 -7.57
C GLY A 38 18.32 -0.34 -7.20
N GLU A 39 19.20 0.14 -8.08
CA GLU A 39 19.77 1.48 -8.00
C GLU A 39 18.74 2.54 -8.43
N VAL A 40 18.85 3.71 -7.78
CA VAL A 40 18.16 4.95 -8.15
C VAL A 40 18.96 5.71 -9.20
N TYR A 41 18.32 6.47 -10.08
CA TYR A 41 19.01 7.27 -11.11
C TYR A 41 18.41 8.66 -11.26
N ASP A 42 19.18 9.61 -11.80
CA ASP A 42 18.66 10.94 -12.11
C ASP A 42 17.82 10.91 -13.38
N SER A 43 16.79 11.76 -13.45
CA SER A 43 15.95 11.83 -14.64
C SER A 43 16.69 12.30 -15.90
N GLY A 44 17.86 12.93 -15.76
CA GLY A 44 18.63 13.49 -16.88
C GLY A 44 17.97 14.67 -17.60
N LEU A 45 16.73 15.02 -17.25
CA LEU A 45 15.96 16.10 -17.84
C LEU A 45 16.28 17.46 -17.20
N ALA A 46 16.67 18.43 -18.03
CA ALA A 46 16.86 19.82 -17.62
C ALA A 46 15.53 20.57 -17.44
N GLN A 47 14.50 20.19 -18.20
CA GLN A 47 13.13 20.70 -18.14
C GLN A 47 12.14 19.54 -18.10
N GLN A 48 11.01 19.72 -17.43
CA GLN A 48 9.97 18.69 -17.31
C GLN A 48 8.58 19.27 -17.53
N ARG A 49 7.74 18.56 -18.27
CA ARG A 49 6.31 18.76 -18.37
C ARG A 49 5.63 18.03 -17.21
N VAL A 50 5.00 18.80 -16.34
CA VAL A 50 4.42 18.31 -15.09
C VAL A 50 2.90 18.26 -15.22
N ALA A 51 2.33 17.07 -15.03
CA ALA A 51 0.89 16.91 -14.83
C ALA A 51 0.62 16.58 -13.36
N VAL A 52 -0.51 17.02 -12.83
CA VAL A 52 -0.90 16.79 -11.44
C VAL A 52 -2.31 16.24 -11.40
N VAL A 53 -2.50 15.04 -10.86
CA VAL A 53 -3.82 14.51 -10.49
C VAL A 53 -4.04 14.82 -9.02
N LEU A 54 -4.95 15.76 -8.72
CA LEU A 54 -5.15 16.29 -7.38
C LEU A 54 -6.56 15.98 -6.87
N ASN A 55 -6.65 15.46 -5.66
CA ASN A 55 -7.91 15.28 -4.96
C ASN A 55 -8.25 16.57 -4.18
N PRO A 56 -9.22 17.39 -4.65
CA PRO A 56 -9.46 18.72 -4.10
C PRO A 56 -10.09 18.70 -2.71
N ILE A 57 -10.72 17.59 -2.28
CA ILE A 57 -11.36 17.51 -0.97
C ILE A 57 -10.36 17.29 0.18
N LYS A 58 -9.07 17.10 -0.11
CA LYS A 58 -8.04 16.94 0.91
C LYS A 58 -7.66 18.30 1.51
N ALA A 59 -7.52 18.35 2.83
CA ALA A 59 -7.32 19.60 3.58
C ALA A 59 -6.14 20.46 3.10
N ARG A 60 -5.07 19.83 2.59
CA ARG A 60 -3.85 20.51 2.11
C ARG A 60 -3.75 20.59 0.58
N ALA A 61 -4.83 20.31 -0.15
CA ALA A 61 -4.81 20.31 -1.62
C ALA A 61 -4.46 21.70 -2.20
N GLY A 62 -5.02 22.78 -1.65
CA GLY A 62 -4.70 24.16 -2.06
C GLY A 62 -3.23 24.53 -1.80
N GLU A 63 -2.73 24.22 -0.61
CA GLU A 63 -1.32 24.41 -0.25
C GLU A 63 -0.38 23.63 -1.19
N ALA A 64 -0.72 22.38 -1.51
CA ALA A 64 0.06 21.55 -2.44
C ALA A 64 0.11 22.17 -3.84
N ARG A 65 -1.04 22.63 -4.37
CA ARG A 65 -1.13 23.31 -5.67
C ARG A 65 -0.19 24.51 -5.74
N GLU A 66 -0.23 25.38 -4.73
CA GLU A 66 0.63 26.57 -4.68
C GLU A 66 2.12 26.23 -4.59
N ILE A 67 2.49 25.23 -3.79
CA ILE A 67 3.90 24.82 -3.65
C ILE A 67 4.40 24.23 -4.99
N ILE A 68 3.59 23.39 -5.65
CA ILE A 68 3.94 22.79 -6.94
C ILE A 68 4.15 23.87 -8.01
N GLN A 69 3.20 24.81 -8.14
CA GLN A 69 3.32 25.92 -9.11
C GLN A 69 4.57 26.77 -8.86
N ARG A 70 4.82 27.14 -7.60
CA ARG A 70 6.02 27.92 -7.23
C ARG A 70 7.31 27.16 -7.52
N ALA A 71 7.35 25.85 -7.25
CA ALA A 71 8.52 25.02 -7.51
C ALA A 71 8.81 24.87 -9.02
N CYS A 72 7.79 24.65 -9.85
CA CYS A 72 7.94 24.61 -11.31
C CYS A 72 8.44 25.96 -11.86
N LEU A 73 7.83 27.07 -11.40
CA LEU A 73 8.23 28.42 -11.80
C LEU A 73 9.68 28.73 -11.40
N ALA A 74 10.07 28.40 -10.17
CA ALA A 74 11.44 28.60 -9.68
C ALA A 74 12.47 27.76 -10.45
N ALA A 75 12.07 26.61 -11.00
CA ALA A 75 12.90 25.78 -11.87
C ALA A 75 12.92 26.26 -13.34
N GLY A 76 12.15 27.29 -13.69
CA GLY A 76 12.02 27.79 -15.06
C GLY A 76 11.26 26.85 -15.99
N TRP A 77 10.39 25.99 -15.45
CA TRP A 77 9.57 25.06 -16.22
C TRP A 77 8.23 25.69 -16.63
N GLU A 78 7.53 25.03 -17.56
CA GLU A 78 6.16 25.40 -17.92
C GLU A 78 5.21 25.25 -16.72
N GLU A 79 4.07 25.93 -16.77
CA GLU A 79 3.07 25.79 -15.71
C GLU A 79 2.57 24.33 -15.63
N PRO A 80 2.48 23.76 -14.42
CA PRO A 80 1.97 22.41 -14.24
C PRO A 80 0.48 22.35 -14.57
N VAL A 81 0.06 21.30 -15.29
CA VAL A 81 -1.35 21.10 -15.66
C VAL A 81 -2.05 20.29 -14.57
N PHE A 82 -3.10 20.86 -13.97
CA PHE A 82 -3.86 20.22 -12.90
C PHE A 82 -5.13 19.54 -13.42
N PHE A 83 -5.35 18.31 -12.97
CA PHE A 83 -6.54 17.52 -13.19
C PHE A 83 -7.13 17.15 -11.84
N GLU A 84 -8.31 17.69 -11.52
CA GLU A 84 -8.96 17.42 -10.24
C GLU A 84 -9.83 16.17 -10.32
N THR A 85 -9.72 15.30 -9.32
CA THR A 85 -10.58 14.11 -9.17
C THR A 85 -11.95 14.51 -8.63
N THR A 86 -12.98 13.72 -8.91
CA THR A 86 -14.30 13.86 -8.28
C THR A 86 -14.59 12.68 -7.37
N ALA A 87 -15.75 12.69 -6.68
CA ALA A 87 -16.17 11.56 -5.87
C ALA A 87 -16.54 10.34 -6.75
N GLU A 88 -17.09 10.61 -7.93
CA GLU A 88 -17.54 9.63 -8.91
C GLU A 88 -16.39 9.12 -9.79
N ASP A 89 -15.34 9.94 -9.95
CA ASP A 89 -14.14 9.59 -10.69
C ASP A 89 -12.87 9.91 -9.88
N PRO A 90 -12.27 8.90 -9.24
CA PRO A 90 -11.05 9.06 -8.44
C PRO A 90 -9.78 9.33 -9.28
N GLY A 91 -9.89 9.46 -10.61
CA GLY A 91 -8.81 9.87 -11.50
C GLY A 91 -8.73 9.12 -12.83
N PHE A 92 -9.66 8.21 -13.13
CA PHE A 92 -9.60 7.35 -14.31
C PHE A 92 -9.75 8.15 -15.61
N SER A 93 -10.76 9.04 -15.71
CA SER A 93 -10.91 9.89 -16.90
C SER A 93 -9.81 10.96 -16.97
N GLN A 94 -9.41 11.50 -15.82
CA GLN A 94 -8.33 12.48 -15.72
C GLN A 94 -7.03 11.91 -16.28
N MET A 95 -6.72 10.64 -15.98
CA MET A 95 -5.50 10.00 -16.48
C MET A 95 -5.47 9.86 -18.02
N GLN A 96 -6.62 9.73 -18.68
CA GLN A 96 -6.65 9.73 -20.16
C GLN A 96 -6.21 11.10 -20.72
N ALA A 97 -6.68 12.19 -20.13
CA ALA A 97 -6.28 13.54 -20.52
C ALA A 97 -4.82 13.85 -20.15
N VAL A 98 -4.36 13.37 -18.98
CA VAL A 98 -2.95 13.45 -18.55
C VAL A 98 -2.04 12.80 -19.60
N LEU A 99 -2.31 11.55 -19.99
CA LEU A 99 -1.46 10.81 -20.92
C LEU A 99 -1.44 11.43 -22.32
N ALA A 100 -2.54 12.05 -22.76
CA ALA A 100 -2.58 12.79 -24.02
C ALA A 100 -1.61 14.00 -24.04
N GLY A 101 -1.36 14.61 -22.87
CA GLY A 101 -0.37 15.69 -22.70
C GLY A 101 1.08 15.22 -22.71
N LYS A 102 1.34 13.90 -22.73
CA LYS A 102 2.67 13.27 -22.72
C LYS A 102 3.61 13.85 -21.64
N PRO A 103 3.21 13.93 -20.37
CA PRO A 103 4.03 14.51 -19.32
C PRO A 103 5.30 13.69 -19.09
N ASP A 104 6.33 14.36 -18.56
CA ASP A 104 7.56 13.67 -18.15
C ASP A 104 7.44 13.16 -16.70
N VAL A 105 6.57 13.81 -15.90
CA VAL A 105 6.22 13.40 -14.54
C VAL A 105 4.74 13.67 -14.24
N VAL A 106 4.09 12.73 -13.57
CA VAL A 106 2.72 12.88 -13.04
C VAL A 106 2.76 12.87 -11.52
N LEU A 107 2.24 13.93 -10.90
CA LEU A 107 2.12 14.04 -9.45
C LEU A 107 0.76 13.52 -8.99
N ALA A 108 0.74 12.47 -8.18
CA ALA A 108 -0.46 11.94 -7.53
C ALA A 108 -0.67 12.62 -6.17
N GLY A 109 -1.55 13.61 -6.13
CA GLY A 109 -1.94 14.37 -4.93
C GLY A 109 -3.24 13.88 -4.33
N GLY A 110 -3.18 12.95 -3.38
CA GLY A 110 -4.38 12.38 -2.80
C GLY A 110 -4.09 11.37 -1.70
N GLY A 111 -5.08 10.51 -1.45
CA GLY A 111 -4.89 9.32 -0.61
C GLY A 111 -4.56 8.09 -1.45
N ASP A 112 -4.55 6.93 -0.80
CA ASP A 112 -4.13 5.66 -1.39
C ASP A 112 -4.91 5.28 -2.66
N GLY A 113 -6.24 5.51 -2.68
CA GLY A 113 -7.06 5.30 -3.87
C GLY A 113 -6.65 6.17 -5.09
N THR A 114 -6.38 7.46 -4.89
CA THR A 114 -5.89 8.35 -5.97
C THR A 114 -4.52 7.87 -6.47
N VAL A 115 -3.63 7.48 -5.55
CA VAL A 115 -2.30 6.96 -5.90
C VAL A 115 -2.42 5.66 -6.70
N ARG A 116 -3.31 4.75 -6.33
CA ARG A 116 -3.56 3.49 -7.04
C ARG A 116 -4.06 3.73 -8.47
N VAL A 117 -5.00 4.65 -8.67
CA VAL A 117 -5.52 4.99 -10.01
C VAL A 117 -4.44 5.58 -10.91
N VAL A 118 -3.65 6.52 -10.39
CA VAL A 118 -2.52 7.10 -11.16
C VAL A 118 -1.49 6.02 -11.48
N ALA A 119 -1.12 5.19 -10.50
CA ALA A 119 -0.16 4.12 -10.72
C ALA A 119 -0.65 3.08 -11.74
N GLU A 120 -1.96 2.77 -11.76
CA GLU A 120 -2.55 1.84 -12.72
C GLU A 120 -2.41 2.34 -14.15
N ALA A 121 -2.65 3.63 -14.37
CA ALA A 121 -2.51 4.27 -15.67
C ALA A 121 -1.06 4.45 -16.11
N LEU A 122 -0.11 4.54 -15.17
CA LEU A 122 1.32 4.70 -15.45
C LEU A 122 2.10 3.38 -15.49
N ALA A 123 1.48 2.27 -15.09
CA ALA A 123 2.12 0.97 -15.13
C ALA A 123 2.59 0.62 -16.55
N HIS A 124 3.82 0.13 -16.66
CA HIS A 124 4.55 -0.16 -17.90
C HIS A 124 4.80 1.05 -18.81
N THR A 125 4.76 2.25 -18.26
CA THR A 125 5.23 3.48 -18.92
C THR A 125 6.55 3.95 -18.32
N ASP A 126 7.27 4.81 -19.05
CA ASP A 126 8.48 5.48 -18.57
C ASP A 126 8.19 6.87 -17.97
N ILE A 127 6.91 7.17 -17.71
CA ILE A 127 6.51 8.43 -17.07
C ILE A 127 6.64 8.28 -15.56
N ALA A 128 7.45 9.14 -14.94
CA ALA A 128 7.68 9.06 -13.51
C ALA A 128 6.45 9.49 -12.70
N MET A 129 6.13 8.74 -11.65
CA MET A 129 5.10 9.10 -10.68
C MET A 129 5.73 9.79 -9.46
N GLY A 130 5.29 11.01 -9.17
CA GLY A 130 5.61 11.73 -7.93
C GLY A 130 4.47 11.62 -6.92
N LEU A 131 4.79 11.35 -5.65
CA LEU A 131 3.79 11.20 -4.59
C LEU A 131 3.63 12.47 -3.77
N ILE A 132 2.41 13.00 -3.73
CA ILE A 132 2.03 14.11 -2.83
C ILE A 132 1.04 13.54 -1.80
N PRO A 133 1.52 13.08 -0.63
CA PRO A 133 0.71 12.35 0.35
C PRO A 133 -0.28 13.29 1.06
N LEU A 134 -1.54 13.27 0.63
CA LEU A 134 -2.62 14.09 1.19
C LEU A 134 -3.70 13.26 1.91
N GLY A 135 -3.54 11.94 1.95
CA GLY A 135 -4.44 11.00 2.63
C GLY A 135 -4.06 10.71 4.08
N THR A 136 -4.83 9.83 4.72
CA THR A 136 -4.58 9.38 6.10
C THR A 136 -3.58 8.22 6.15
N GLY A 137 -3.69 7.26 5.21
CA GLY A 137 -2.83 6.08 5.12
C GLY A 137 -1.47 6.42 4.51
N ASN A 138 -1.47 6.86 3.25
CA ASN A 138 -0.28 7.19 2.46
C ASN A 138 0.72 6.02 2.42
N LEU A 139 0.20 4.82 2.16
CA LEU A 139 0.89 3.55 2.35
C LEU A 139 2.14 3.46 1.48
N LEU A 140 2.02 3.73 0.17
CA LEU A 140 3.17 3.69 -0.72
C LEU A 140 4.20 4.75 -0.32
N ALA A 141 3.77 5.98 -0.05
CA ALA A 141 4.64 7.08 0.36
C ALA A 141 5.50 6.69 1.58
N ARG A 142 4.91 6.01 2.57
CA ARG A 142 5.66 5.50 3.74
C ARG A 142 6.66 4.40 3.37
N ASN A 143 6.28 3.50 2.46
CA ASN A 143 7.14 2.40 2.00
C ASN A 143 8.31 2.88 1.13
N VAL A 144 8.17 4.00 0.42
CA VAL A 144 9.26 4.65 -0.33
C VAL A 144 9.95 5.77 0.44
N ASP A 145 9.81 5.78 1.76
CA ASP A 145 10.47 6.69 2.68
C ASP A 145 10.15 8.20 2.53
N LEU A 146 8.91 8.55 2.23
CA LEU A 146 8.47 9.94 2.29
C LEU A 146 8.03 10.31 3.72
N ASP A 147 8.40 11.52 4.16
CA ASP A 147 7.84 12.05 5.40
C ASP A 147 6.48 12.64 5.07
N VAL A 148 5.42 11.88 5.35
CA VAL A 148 4.03 12.25 5.01
C VAL A 148 3.56 13.57 5.65
N ASN A 149 4.30 14.13 6.61
CA ASN A 149 3.98 15.42 7.22
C ASN A 149 4.68 16.60 6.53
N ASP A 150 5.79 16.35 5.84
CA ASP A 150 6.59 17.35 5.14
C ASP A 150 6.12 17.51 3.69
N LEU A 151 5.04 18.26 3.49
CA LEU A 151 4.49 18.51 2.15
C LEU A 151 5.51 19.18 1.23
N HIS A 152 6.29 20.14 1.74
CA HIS A 152 7.28 20.83 0.92
C HIS A 152 8.38 19.87 0.46
N GLY A 153 8.96 19.09 1.37
CA GLY A 153 9.95 18.06 1.02
C GLY A 153 9.40 16.98 0.09
N ASN A 154 8.12 16.62 0.21
CA ASN A 154 7.47 15.69 -0.70
C ASN A 154 7.29 16.29 -2.09
N VAL A 155 6.89 17.57 -2.23
CA VAL A 155 6.85 18.24 -3.54
C VAL A 155 8.24 18.31 -4.17
N GLN A 156 9.26 18.66 -3.39
CA GLN A 156 10.65 18.68 -3.88
C GLN A 156 11.09 17.30 -4.36
N THR A 157 10.77 16.24 -3.61
CA THR A 157 11.06 14.86 -4.01
C THR A 157 10.29 14.46 -5.27
N ALA A 158 9.02 14.81 -5.35
CA ALA A 158 8.15 14.44 -6.44
C ALA A 158 8.54 15.14 -7.77
N LEU A 159 9.11 16.34 -7.72
CA LEU A 159 9.58 17.08 -8.90
C LEU A 159 11.04 16.79 -9.26
N PHE A 160 11.93 16.73 -8.26
CA PHE A 160 13.38 16.75 -8.44
C PHE A 160 14.10 15.52 -7.86
N GLY A 161 13.37 14.60 -7.23
CA GLY A 161 13.92 13.38 -6.63
C GLY A 161 14.54 12.46 -7.68
N ARG A 162 15.29 11.45 -7.21
CA ARG A 162 15.77 10.38 -8.08
C ARG A 162 14.59 9.52 -8.55
N GLN A 163 14.81 8.74 -9.58
CA GLN A 163 13.85 7.81 -10.12
C GLN A 163 14.27 6.38 -9.82
N ARG A 164 13.28 5.50 -9.65
CA ARG A 164 13.48 4.06 -9.61
C ARG A 164 12.26 3.35 -10.16
N TYR A 165 12.46 2.19 -10.77
CA TYR A 165 11.36 1.27 -10.97
C TYR A 165 11.06 0.54 -9.67
N ILE A 166 9.78 0.35 -9.41
CA ILE A 166 9.26 -0.56 -8.40
C ILE A 166 8.32 -1.55 -9.05
N ASP A 167 8.06 -2.64 -8.36
CA ASP A 167 7.06 -3.61 -8.73
C ASP A 167 5.68 -3.10 -8.29
N THR A 168 4.67 -3.45 -9.09
CA THR A 168 3.27 -3.43 -8.66
C THR A 168 2.74 -4.85 -8.73
N ALA A 169 1.53 -5.09 -8.24
CA ALA A 169 0.89 -6.38 -8.41
C ALA A 169 -0.53 -6.22 -8.91
N ARG A 170 -0.94 -7.12 -9.80
CA ARG A 170 -2.26 -7.20 -10.40
C ARG A 170 -3.06 -8.27 -9.68
N MET A 171 -4.30 -7.97 -9.36
CA MET A 171 -5.25 -8.89 -8.75
C MET A 171 -6.50 -9.00 -9.61
N ALA A 172 -6.69 -10.17 -10.22
CA ALA A 172 -7.93 -10.53 -10.91
C ALA A 172 -8.87 -11.22 -9.91
N ILE A 173 -10.11 -10.73 -9.85
CA ILE A 173 -11.14 -11.09 -8.87
C ILE A 173 -12.32 -11.65 -9.65
N GLU A 174 -12.64 -12.91 -9.44
CA GLU A 174 -13.73 -13.60 -10.13
C GLU A 174 -14.74 -14.13 -9.12
N ASN A 175 -16.02 -13.80 -9.33
CA ASN A 175 -17.14 -14.35 -8.57
C ASN A 175 -18.07 -15.13 -9.51
N SER A 176 -17.85 -16.44 -9.58
CA SER A 176 -18.66 -17.35 -10.39
C SER A 176 -20.15 -17.41 -9.98
N ARG A 177 -20.51 -16.96 -8.76
CA ARG A 177 -21.91 -16.94 -8.31
C ARG A 177 -22.68 -15.76 -8.90
N THR A 178 -22.02 -14.64 -9.13
CA THR A 178 -22.64 -13.41 -9.66
C THR A 178 -22.25 -13.13 -11.11
N GLY A 179 -21.23 -13.84 -11.64
CA GLY A 179 -20.62 -13.55 -12.94
C GLY A 179 -19.71 -12.31 -12.93
N HIS A 180 -19.45 -11.72 -11.75
CA HIS A 180 -18.62 -10.52 -11.63
C HIS A 180 -17.14 -10.85 -11.86
N TYR A 181 -16.47 -10.03 -12.68
CA TYR A 181 -15.03 -10.06 -12.91
C TYR A 181 -14.49 -8.63 -12.83
N SER A 182 -13.41 -8.45 -12.09
CA SER A 182 -12.63 -7.22 -12.09
C SER A 182 -11.15 -7.50 -11.98
N GLU A 183 -10.34 -6.55 -12.43
CA GLU A 183 -8.89 -6.65 -12.35
C GLU A 183 -8.31 -5.27 -12.06
N HIS A 184 -7.46 -5.18 -11.05
CA HIS A 184 -6.87 -3.93 -10.60
C HIS A 184 -5.44 -4.15 -10.13
N ILE A 185 -4.63 -3.11 -10.15
CA ILE A 185 -3.33 -3.16 -9.49
C ILE A 185 -3.46 -2.76 -8.00
N PHE A 186 -2.50 -3.19 -7.20
CA PHE A 186 -2.20 -2.65 -5.88
C PHE A 186 -0.69 -2.43 -5.75
N LEU A 187 -0.32 -1.58 -4.80
CA LEU A 187 1.04 -1.07 -4.63
C LEU A 187 1.70 -1.60 -3.36
N VAL A 188 0.91 -1.84 -2.31
CA VAL A 188 1.43 -2.17 -0.98
C VAL A 188 0.95 -3.55 -0.55
N ILE A 189 -0.36 -3.73 -0.41
CA ILE A 189 -0.92 -4.98 0.10
C ILE A 189 -2.34 -5.22 -0.40
N ALA A 190 -2.60 -6.46 -0.82
CA ALA A 190 -3.94 -6.94 -1.11
C ALA A 190 -4.28 -8.14 -0.23
N GLY A 191 -5.55 -8.55 -0.21
CA GLY A 191 -5.92 -9.72 0.60
C GLY A 191 -7.30 -10.28 0.32
N ILE A 192 -7.51 -11.50 0.81
CA ILE A 192 -8.79 -12.21 0.77
C ILE A 192 -9.10 -12.80 2.15
N GLY A 193 -10.38 -12.76 2.55
CA GLY A 193 -10.87 -13.27 3.83
C GLY A 193 -11.01 -12.19 4.89
N MET A 194 -10.71 -12.53 6.15
CA MET A 194 -11.12 -11.73 7.31
C MET A 194 -10.68 -10.25 7.25
N ASP A 195 -9.49 -9.94 6.74
CA ASP A 195 -9.01 -8.55 6.67
C ASP A 195 -9.86 -7.68 5.72
N ALA A 196 -10.51 -8.30 4.73
CA ALA A 196 -11.48 -7.65 3.86
C ALA A 196 -12.91 -7.61 4.45
N GLU A 197 -13.29 -8.58 5.28
CA GLU A 197 -14.54 -8.56 6.08
C GLU A 197 -14.54 -7.36 7.03
N VAL A 198 -13.40 -7.14 7.71
CA VAL A 198 -13.18 -6.00 8.63
C VAL A 198 -13.32 -4.65 7.91
N LEU A 199 -12.81 -4.56 6.68
CA LEU A 199 -12.90 -3.37 5.84
C LEU A 199 -14.32 -3.11 5.32
N ALA A 200 -15.05 -4.16 4.96
CA ALA A 200 -16.43 -4.08 4.47
C ALA A 200 -17.44 -3.63 5.56
N ASP A 201 -17.20 -3.99 6.82
CA ASP A 201 -18.09 -3.66 7.95
C ASP A 201 -17.74 -2.33 8.65
N THR A 202 -16.81 -1.53 8.11
CA THR A 202 -16.39 -0.26 8.73
C THR A 202 -17.36 0.88 8.39
N ASN A 203 -18.04 1.43 9.41
CA ASN A 203 -18.97 2.56 9.31
C ASN A 203 -18.26 3.87 8.88
N ASP A 204 -18.76 4.52 7.82
CA ASP A 204 -18.17 5.73 7.21
C ASP A 204 -18.04 6.93 8.18
N GLY A 205 -18.87 6.99 9.24
CA GLY A 205 -18.80 8.05 10.24
C GLY A 205 -17.55 8.02 11.14
N LEU A 206 -17.01 6.82 11.40
CA LEU A 206 -15.81 6.61 12.24
C LEU A 206 -14.50 6.88 11.49
N LYS A 207 -14.54 6.93 10.14
CA LYS A 207 -13.39 7.26 9.27
C LYS A 207 -12.86 8.69 9.49
N LYS A 208 -13.71 9.63 9.95
CA LYS A 208 -13.35 11.06 10.08
C LYS A 208 -12.73 11.45 11.42
N ALA A 209 -12.91 10.68 12.49
CA ALA A 209 -12.58 11.13 13.85
C ALA A 209 -11.35 10.45 14.48
N VAL A 210 -11.00 9.20 14.13
CA VAL A 210 -10.06 8.39 14.96
C VAL A 210 -8.93 7.70 14.18
N GLY A 211 -8.86 7.86 12.85
CA GLY A 211 -7.80 7.27 12.04
C GLY A 211 -7.67 5.74 12.22
N TRP A 212 -6.43 5.21 12.13
CA TRP A 212 -6.09 3.78 12.20
C TRP A 212 -6.70 3.00 13.38
N LEU A 213 -7.12 3.67 14.46
CA LEU A 213 -7.77 3.01 15.61
C LEU A 213 -9.16 2.43 15.28
N ALA A 214 -9.88 2.98 14.30
CA ALA A 214 -11.15 2.40 13.84
C ALA A 214 -10.97 0.99 13.23
N TYR A 215 -9.81 0.73 12.60
CA TYR A 215 -9.43 -0.59 12.09
C TYR A 215 -9.23 -1.61 13.21
N THR A 216 -8.86 -1.16 14.41
CA THR A 216 -8.63 -2.06 15.56
C THR A 216 -9.92 -2.55 16.17
N GLU A 217 -10.99 -1.76 16.16
CA GLU A 217 -12.29 -2.17 16.71
C GLU A 217 -13.03 -3.15 15.79
N ALA A 218 -13.11 -2.84 14.48
CA ALA A 218 -13.66 -3.77 13.49
C ALA A 218 -12.81 -5.04 13.37
N GLY A 219 -11.48 -4.88 13.34
CA GLY A 219 -10.51 -5.99 13.35
C GLY A 219 -10.75 -6.98 14.50
N VAL A 220 -11.01 -6.45 15.70
CA VAL A 220 -11.25 -7.23 16.91
C VAL A 220 -12.58 -8.00 16.87
N ARG A 221 -13.65 -7.42 16.30
CA ARG A 221 -14.96 -8.08 16.22
C ARG A 221 -15.00 -9.27 15.27
N HIS A 222 -14.15 -9.31 14.25
CA HIS A 222 -14.05 -10.44 13.32
C HIS A 222 -13.01 -11.50 13.75
N LEU A 223 -12.23 -11.25 14.82
CA LEU A 223 -11.30 -12.24 15.40
C LEU A 223 -11.97 -13.59 15.72
N PRO A 224 -13.23 -13.69 16.20
CA PRO A 224 -13.96 -14.94 16.36
C PRO A 224 -14.68 -15.35 15.05
N GLY A 225 -13.92 -15.78 14.05
CA GLY A 225 -14.43 -16.38 12.80
C GLY A 225 -14.10 -17.87 12.64
N ARG A 226 -14.78 -18.56 11.72
CA ARG A 226 -14.40 -19.92 11.32
C ARG A 226 -13.30 -19.86 10.26
N ARG A 227 -12.35 -20.81 10.29
CA ARG A 227 -11.40 -20.95 9.17
C ARG A 227 -12.16 -21.44 7.94
N LYS A 228 -11.92 -20.81 6.80
CA LYS A 228 -12.48 -21.18 5.50
C LYS A 228 -11.50 -22.09 4.76
N LYS A 229 -12.02 -23.12 4.12
CA LYS A 229 -11.23 -24.06 3.31
C LYS A 229 -11.01 -23.45 1.93
N VAL A 230 -9.75 -23.29 1.52
CA VAL A 230 -9.38 -22.76 0.21
C VAL A 230 -8.32 -23.65 -0.45
N SER A 231 -8.20 -23.54 -1.77
CA SER A 231 -7.08 -24.07 -2.52
C SER A 231 -6.11 -22.94 -2.87
N ILE A 232 -4.80 -23.15 -2.69
CA ILE A 232 -3.75 -22.17 -3.00
C ILE A 232 -2.72 -22.83 -3.90
N ALA A 233 -2.44 -22.22 -5.05
CA ALA A 233 -1.32 -22.57 -5.92
C ALA A 233 -0.35 -21.38 -6.02
N LEU A 234 0.95 -21.67 -5.97
CA LEU A 234 2.03 -20.69 -6.03
C LEU A 234 2.92 -21.03 -7.23
N ASP A 235 3.16 -20.07 -8.14
CA ASP A 235 4.04 -20.20 -9.31
C ASP A 235 3.79 -21.45 -10.16
N GLY A 236 2.51 -21.81 -10.34
CA GLY A 236 2.11 -22.98 -11.13
C GLY A 236 2.32 -24.33 -10.44
N ASN A 237 2.80 -24.36 -9.20
CA ASN A 237 2.89 -25.59 -8.41
C ASN A 237 1.50 -26.19 -8.12
N PRO A 238 1.42 -27.49 -7.81
CA PRO A 238 0.17 -28.15 -7.47
C PRO A 238 -0.58 -27.44 -6.34
N GLU A 239 -1.90 -27.41 -6.49
CA GLU A 239 -2.83 -26.83 -5.53
C GLU A 239 -2.71 -27.47 -4.14
N GLN A 240 -2.59 -26.63 -3.11
CA GLN A 240 -2.59 -27.04 -1.71
C GLN A 240 -3.86 -26.58 -1.01
N VAL A 241 -4.60 -27.55 -0.47
CA VAL A 241 -5.81 -27.28 0.31
C VAL A 241 -5.44 -26.85 1.74
N ARG A 242 -5.91 -25.67 2.16
CA ARG A 242 -5.63 -25.08 3.48
C ARG A 242 -6.90 -24.55 4.14
N ASN A 243 -6.91 -24.56 5.47
CA ASN A 243 -7.93 -23.88 6.27
C ASN A 243 -7.35 -22.57 6.79
N ILE A 244 -7.83 -21.44 6.28
CA ILE A 244 -7.27 -20.11 6.52
C ILE A 244 -8.27 -19.19 7.22
N ARG A 245 -7.76 -18.10 7.80
CA ARG A 245 -8.54 -16.91 8.15
C ARG A 245 -8.41 -15.83 7.09
N SER A 246 -7.19 -15.62 6.59
CA SER A 246 -6.92 -14.71 5.50
C SER A 246 -5.63 -15.09 4.79
N VAL A 247 -5.51 -14.65 3.53
CA VAL A 247 -4.24 -14.55 2.82
C VAL A 247 -4.02 -13.09 2.48
N LEU A 248 -2.83 -12.59 2.79
CA LEU A 248 -2.34 -11.28 2.36
C LEU A 248 -1.27 -11.46 1.29
N PHE A 249 -1.28 -10.57 0.31
CA PHE A 249 -0.29 -10.47 -0.75
C PHE A 249 0.41 -9.13 -0.58
N ALA A 250 1.63 -9.17 -0.03
CA ALA A 250 2.39 -7.97 0.28
C ALA A 250 3.45 -7.74 -0.79
N ASN A 251 3.38 -6.57 -1.44
CA ASN A 251 4.46 -5.99 -2.24
C ASN A 251 5.41 -5.15 -1.36
N CYS A 252 4.97 -4.82 -0.16
CA CYS A 252 5.62 -3.93 0.77
C CYS A 252 5.51 -4.46 2.20
N GLY A 253 6.55 -4.26 3.01
CA GLY A 253 6.59 -4.77 4.39
C GLY A 253 5.83 -3.91 5.40
N LEU A 254 5.74 -2.61 5.15
CA LEU A 254 5.09 -1.67 6.06
C LEU A 254 3.60 -1.53 5.72
N VAL A 255 2.76 -1.87 6.70
CA VAL A 255 1.30 -1.74 6.61
C VAL A 255 0.83 -0.52 7.42
N PRO A 256 -0.44 -0.08 7.30
CA PRO A 256 -0.88 1.13 8.00
C PRO A 256 -0.72 1.01 9.53
N GLY A 257 -0.66 2.16 10.21
CA GLY A 257 -0.30 2.23 11.63
C GLY A 257 1.19 2.08 11.94
N GLY A 258 2.04 2.03 10.91
CA GLY A 258 3.50 1.92 11.04
C GLY A 258 3.97 0.52 11.44
N ILE A 259 3.14 -0.50 11.23
CA ILE A 259 3.46 -1.88 11.58
C ILE A 259 4.30 -2.49 10.45
N ASP A 260 5.47 -2.96 10.81
CA ASP A 260 6.35 -3.69 9.90
C ASP A 260 5.96 -5.17 9.92
N LEU A 261 5.02 -5.53 9.05
CA LEU A 261 4.45 -6.88 8.99
C LEU A 261 5.47 -7.89 8.44
N ILE A 262 6.27 -7.45 7.47
CA ILE A 262 7.24 -8.26 6.74
C ILE A 262 8.54 -7.46 6.56
N PRO A 263 9.44 -7.46 7.58
CA PRO A 263 10.65 -6.63 7.57
C PRO A 263 11.59 -6.85 6.38
N GLN A 264 11.56 -8.05 5.79
CA GLN A 264 12.39 -8.43 4.65
C GLN A 264 11.75 -8.18 3.29
N ALA A 265 10.52 -7.63 3.24
CA ALA A 265 9.85 -7.37 1.98
C ALA A 265 10.63 -6.34 1.15
N MET A 266 10.71 -6.61 -0.15
CA MET A 266 11.37 -5.76 -1.14
C MET A 266 10.35 -5.35 -2.18
N ILE A 267 10.34 -4.06 -2.53
CA ILE A 267 9.35 -3.51 -3.47
C ILE A 267 9.76 -3.65 -4.93
N ASP A 268 10.94 -4.21 -5.23
CA ASP A 268 11.49 -4.29 -6.60
C ASP A 268 12.26 -5.60 -6.89
N ASP A 269 11.94 -6.67 -6.18
CA ASP A 269 12.61 -7.97 -6.29
C ASP A 269 11.90 -8.98 -7.23
N GLY A 270 10.80 -8.56 -7.84
CA GLY A 270 9.96 -9.37 -8.72
C GLY A 270 9.13 -10.43 -8.00
N MET A 271 8.90 -10.31 -6.68
CA MET A 271 8.19 -11.31 -5.87
C MET A 271 7.20 -10.66 -4.90
N LEU A 272 6.14 -11.40 -4.56
CA LEU A 272 5.24 -11.04 -3.47
C LEU A 272 5.53 -11.90 -2.24
N ASP A 273 5.41 -11.28 -1.06
CA ASP A 273 5.33 -12.00 0.20
C ASP A 273 3.86 -12.39 0.48
N VAL A 274 3.59 -13.69 0.40
CA VAL A 274 2.26 -14.28 0.57
C VAL A 274 2.10 -14.77 2.00
N VAL A 275 1.35 -14.03 2.80
CA VAL A 275 1.12 -14.35 4.23
C VAL A 275 -0.17 -15.13 4.39
N VAL A 276 -0.05 -16.41 4.71
CA VAL A 276 -1.18 -17.29 5.01
C VAL A 276 -1.40 -17.35 6.52
N MET A 277 -2.54 -16.81 6.96
CA MET A 277 -2.91 -16.74 8.38
C MET A 277 -4.00 -17.77 8.69
N SER A 278 -3.80 -18.56 9.75
CA SER A 278 -4.75 -19.58 10.21
C SER A 278 -4.91 -19.69 11.73
N PRO A 279 -4.95 -18.57 12.50
CA PRO A 279 -5.17 -18.63 13.94
C PRO A 279 -6.51 -19.31 14.28
N ARG A 280 -6.49 -20.13 15.34
CA ARG A 280 -7.63 -20.93 15.79
C ARG A 280 -8.39 -20.32 16.98
N SER A 281 -7.76 -19.39 17.70
CA SER A 281 -8.24 -18.83 18.96
C SER A 281 -7.65 -17.43 19.19
N ALA A 282 -8.20 -16.69 20.17
CA ALA A 282 -7.65 -15.41 20.60
C ALA A 282 -6.17 -15.51 21.03
N LEU A 283 -5.77 -16.62 21.67
CA LEU A 283 -4.37 -16.88 21.98
C LEU A 283 -3.51 -16.98 20.72
N GLY A 284 -4.01 -17.63 19.66
CA GLY A 284 -3.32 -17.67 18.37
C GLY A 284 -3.10 -16.26 17.80
N TRP A 285 -4.13 -15.42 17.83
CA TRP A 285 -4.01 -14.02 17.42
C TRP A 285 -2.99 -13.25 18.25
N LEU A 286 -2.99 -13.43 19.58
CA LEU A 286 -2.02 -12.80 20.47
C LEU A 286 -0.58 -13.24 20.15
N LEU A 287 -0.34 -14.54 19.93
CA LEU A 287 0.99 -15.06 19.58
C LEU A 287 1.48 -14.51 18.24
N MET A 288 0.58 -14.36 17.26
CA MET A 288 0.92 -13.74 15.97
C MET A 288 1.26 -12.25 16.14
N TYR A 289 0.49 -11.52 16.93
CA TYR A 289 0.78 -10.12 17.25
C TYR A 289 2.14 -9.97 17.95
N VAL A 290 2.41 -10.77 18.98
CA VAL A 290 3.72 -10.79 19.67
C VAL A 290 4.84 -11.06 18.67
N LYS A 291 4.68 -12.04 17.77
CA LYS A 291 5.67 -12.32 16.72
C LYS A 291 5.96 -11.10 15.84
N ILE A 292 4.92 -10.42 15.36
CA ILE A 292 5.05 -9.23 14.50
C ILE A 292 5.73 -8.08 15.27
N MET A 293 5.24 -7.77 16.47
CA MET A 293 5.75 -6.65 17.28
C MET A 293 7.21 -6.82 17.70
N PHE A 294 7.62 -8.05 18.01
CA PHE A 294 9.00 -8.36 18.41
C PHE A 294 9.88 -8.82 17.23
N LYS A 295 9.38 -8.75 15.98
CA LYS A 295 10.08 -9.16 14.76
C LYS A 295 10.71 -10.55 14.86
N HIS A 296 10.01 -11.47 15.52
CA HIS A 296 10.56 -12.78 15.82
C HIS A 296 10.58 -13.65 14.55
N SER A 297 11.76 -14.13 14.16
CA SER A 297 11.96 -14.94 12.95
C SER A 297 11.52 -16.40 13.10
N GLY A 298 11.19 -16.84 14.31
CA GLY A 298 10.76 -18.21 14.60
C GLY A 298 9.52 -18.63 13.79
N LYS A 299 9.49 -19.90 13.36
CA LYS A 299 8.34 -20.47 12.65
C LYS A 299 7.12 -20.47 13.57
N LEU A 300 6.02 -19.92 13.07
CA LEU A 300 4.75 -19.89 13.79
C LEU A 300 3.69 -20.55 12.89
N PRO A 301 3.20 -21.77 13.21
CA PRO A 301 2.32 -22.53 12.30
C PRO A 301 1.03 -21.81 11.89
N ILE A 302 0.60 -20.81 12.67
CA ILE A 302 -0.60 -20.01 12.39
C ILE A 302 -0.35 -18.81 11.45
N MET A 303 0.91 -18.53 11.10
CA MET A 303 1.32 -17.48 10.16
C MET A 303 2.52 -17.99 9.34
N THR A 304 2.25 -18.37 8.09
CA THR A 304 3.30 -18.82 7.16
C THR A 304 3.47 -17.79 6.06
N VAL A 305 4.72 -17.45 5.75
CA VAL A 305 5.06 -16.54 4.66
C VAL A 305 5.70 -17.34 3.54
N TYR A 306 5.22 -17.16 2.32
CA TYR A 306 5.81 -17.69 1.09
C TYR A 306 6.27 -16.53 0.22
N ARG A 307 7.24 -16.76 -0.68
CA ARG A 307 7.55 -15.82 -1.75
C ARG A 307 7.06 -16.40 -3.06
N SER A 308 6.31 -15.62 -3.83
CA SER A 308 5.73 -16.09 -5.09
C SER A 308 5.51 -14.93 -6.07
N GLY A 309 5.77 -15.16 -7.35
CA GLY A 309 5.46 -14.19 -8.40
C GLY A 309 4.00 -14.28 -8.87
N ARG A 310 3.40 -15.47 -8.76
CA ARG A 310 2.01 -15.73 -9.14
C ARG A 310 1.29 -16.59 -8.12
N VAL A 311 0.15 -16.12 -7.63
CA VAL A 311 -0.71 -16.87 -6.70
C VAL A 311 -2.10 -17.06 -7.29
N VAL A 312 -2.64 -18.27 -7.20
CA VAL A 312 -4.03 -18.56 -7.52
C VAL A 312 -4.71 -19.11 -6.27
N ILE A 313 -5.83 -18.49 -5.88
CA ILE A 313 -6.67 -18.94 -4.76
C ILE A 313 -8.04 -19.31 -5.30
N LYS A 314 -8.54 -20.48 -4.92
CA LYS A 314 -9.91 -20.92 -5.18
C LYS A 314 -10.67 -21.11 -3.86
N CYS A 315 -11.84 -20.49 -3.79
CA CYS A 315 -12.71 -20.47 -2.63
C CYS A 315 -14.05 -21.16 -2.99
N PRO A 316 -14.48 -22.19 -2.24
CA PRO A 316 -15.78 -22.84 -2.46
C PRO A 316 -16.98 -21.90 -2.29
N GLU A 317 -16.83 -20.89 -1.44
CA GLU A 317 -17.81 -19.84 -1.17
C GLU A 317 -17.17 -18.47 -1.46
N PRO A 318 -17.94 -17.47 -1.91
CA PRO A 318 -17.44 -16.11 -2.06
C PRO A 318 -16.78 -15.61 -0.78
N MET A 319 -15.60 -15.02 -0.92
CA MET A 319 -14.86 -14.40 0.18
C MET A 319 -14.51 -12.97 -0.19
N PRO A 320 -14.66 -12.00 0.73
CA PRO A 320 -14.35 -10.61 0.44
C PRO A 320 -12.85 -10.41 0.23
N THR A 321 -12.54 -9.38 -0.54
CA THR A 321 -11.21 -9.01 -0.99
C THR A 321 -10.94 -7.53 -0.74
N GLN A 322 -9.66 -7.18 -0.65
CA GLN A 322 -9.21 -5.79 -0.49
C GLN A 322 -7.95 -5.49 -1.31
N LEU A 323 -7.79 -4.22 -1.69
CA LEU A 323 -6.65 -3.66 -2.40
C LEU A 323 -6.19 -2.36 -1.69
N ASP A 324 -4.98 -2.34 -1.16
CA ASP A 324 -4.37 -1.19 -0.47
C ASP A 324 -5.27 -0.54 0.61
N GLY A 325 -6.13 -1.35 1.25
CA GLY A 325 -7.07 -0.89 2.27
C GLY A 325 -8.43 -0.41 1.74
N ASP A 326 -8.72 -0.59 0.46
CA ASP A 326 -10.07 -0.43 -0.12
C ASP A 326 -10.72 -1.80 -0.35
N THR A 327 -12.05 -1.91 -0.19
CA THR A 327 -12.78 -3.13 -0.52
C THR A 327 -12.84 -3.34 -2.04
N SER A 328 -12.70 -4.58 -2.49
CA SER A 328 -12.67 -4.93 -3.92
C SER A 328 -13.69 -6.02 -4.31
N GLY A 329 -14.76 -6.15 -3.52
CA GLY A 329 -15.81 -7.14 -3.73
C GLY A 329 -15.44 -8.53 -3.21
N GLU A 330 -16.21 -9.54 -3.61
CA GLU A 330 -16.00 -10.94 -3.20
C GLU A 330 -15.51 -11.80 -4.35
N ALA A 331 -14.67 -12.80 -4.03
CA ALA A 331 -14.08 -13.73 -4.98
C ALA A 331 -14.43 -15.18 -4.64
N THR A 332 -14.77 -15.96 -5.67
CA THR A 332 -14.66 -17.43 -5.66
C THR A 332 -13.33 -17.90 -6.23
N GLN A 333 -12.68 -17.07 -7.06
CA GLN A 333 -11.33 -17.30 -7.53
C GLN A 333 -10.59 -15.96 -7.59
N LEU A 334 -9.31 -16.00 -7.22
CA LEU A 334 -8.46 -14.83 -7.20
C LEU A 334 -7.09 -15.20 -7.79
N THR A 335 -6.60 -14.39 -8.72
CA THR A 335 -5.26 -14.54 -9.29
C THR A 335 -4.48 -13.27 -8.99
N VAL A 336 -3.35 -13.42 -8.29
CA VAL A 336 -2.41 -12.33 -8.02
C VAL A 336 -1.14 -12.56 -8.79
N GLN A 337 -0.66 -11.53 -9.46
CA GLN A 337 0.55 -11.57 -10.27
C GLN A 337 1.37 -10.32 -10.00
N VAL A 338 2.64 -10.50 -9.60
CA VAL A 338 3.59 -9.40 -9.58
C VAL A 338 3.87 -8.93 -11.01
N LEU A 339 4.02 -7.62 -11.16
CA LEU A 339 4.41 -6.94 -12.39
C LEU A 339 5.79 -6.32 -12.12
N PRO A 340 6.88 -7.03 -12.43
CA PRO A 340 8.22 -6.58 -12.10
C PRO A 340 8.56 -5.26 -12.81
N ARG A 341 9.16 -4.32 -12.08
CA ARG A 341 9.65 -3.02 -12.56
C ARG A 341 8.59 -2.28 -13.39
N SER A 342 7.32 -2.39 -13.00
CA SER A 342 6.21 -1.87 -13.77
C SER A 342 5.98 -0.38 -13.57
N LEU A 343 6.42 0.22 -12.46
CA LEU A 343 6.11 1.60 -12.14
C LEU A 343 7.36 2.42 -11.84
N LEU A 344 7.56 3.49 -12.59
CA LEU A 344 8.63 4.45 -12.34
C LEU A 344 8.18 5.46 -11.28
N VAL A 345 8.90 5.57 -10.16
CA VAL A 345 8.54 6.46 -9.05
C VAL A 345 9.67 7.41 -8.68
N ARG A 346 9.29 8.62 -8.24
CA ARG A 346 10.20 9.61 -7.67
C ARG A 346 10.43 9.34 -6.19
N VAL A 347 11.69 9.26 -5.81
CA VAL A 347 12.15 8.98 -4.45
C VAL A 347 13.19 10.00 -3.99
N LYS A 348 13.41 10.07 -2.68
CA LYS A 348 14.40 11.00 -2.10
C LYS A 348 15.77 10.76 -2.73
N ARG A 349 16.54 11.84 -2.89
CA ARG A 349 17.98 11.75 -3.16
C ARG A 349 18.64 11.19 -1.91
N ASP A 350 19.50 10.18 -2.08
CA ASP A 350 20.32 9.70 -0.97
C ASP A 350 21.21 10.84 -0.49
N VAL A 351 21.19 11.13 0.82
CA VAL A 351 22.02 12.18 1.41
C VAL A 351 23.51 11.77 1.44
N HIS A 352 23.84 10.51 1.17
CA HIS A 352 25.21 10.00 1.09
C HIS A 352 25.68 9.94 -0.37
N GLY A 353 26.27 11.04 -0.86
CA GLY A 353 26.87 11.07 -2.20
C GLY A 353 27.56 12.36 -2.64
N SER A 354 27.52 13.44 -1.84
CA SER A 354 28.28 14.67 -2.15
C SER A 354 29.42 14.87 -1.16
N SER A 355 30.46 14.06 -1.28
CA SER A 355 31.79 14.36 -0.70
C SER A 355 32.91 13.56 -1.36
N ALA A 356 33.00 13.59 -2.70
CA ALA A 356 34.23 13.15 -3.37
C ALA A 356 34.29 13.64 -4.83
N THR A 357 34.47 14.95 -5.03
CA THR A 357 35.39 15.52 -6.06
C THR A 357 35.28 17.05 -6.01
N ALA A 358 35.92 17.65 -5.00
CA ALA A 358 36.43 18.99 -5.14
C ALA A 358 37.87 18.85 -5.63
N VAL A 359 38.08 19.35 -6.84
CA VAL A 359 39.36 19.62 -7.49
C VAL A 359 40.42 20.11 -6.50
N ARG A 360 41.58 19.46 -6.50
CA ARG A 360 42.90 20.10 -6.46
C ARG A 360 43.92 19.23 -7.17
#